data_AF-A0A9P8EZD6-F1
#
_entry.id   AF-A0A9P8EZD6-F1
#
_cell.length_a   1.000
_cell.length_b   1.000
_cell.length_c   1.000
_cell.angle_alpha   90.00
_cell.angle_beta   90.00
_cell.angle_gamma   90.00
#
_symmetry.space_group_name_H-M   'P 1'
#
loop_
_entity.id
_entity.type
_entity.pdbx_description
1 polymer ?
#
loop_
_entity_poly.entity_id
_entity_poly.type
_entity_poly.pdbx_seq_one_letter_code
_entity_poly.pdbx_strand_id
1 'polypeptide(L)'
;MPRSYSSDHDAESGYASGSSSASLPEVYFSRPHLKFINQQLQNLEPQEILKWCIMTLPHLFQTTAFGLTGLAINDMVSKLDSPIKPNIDLIYLDTLHAFKETYELVQAVKDRYPSLTIHTYKPEGCETVEDFNRKHGEKLWETNEELYDYVAKVEPAQRSYAELGVAAVITGRRRSQGGKRGDLDIVELDDAGMIKVNPLANWSFQQVNDYIKEN
;
A
#
# COMPACT_ATOMS: atom_id res chain seq x y z
N MET A 1 23.35 -65.54 0.36
CA MET A 1 23.92 -64.91 -0.86
C MET A 1 23.08 -65.39 -2.05
N PRO A 2 22.64 -64.54 -2.99
CA PRO A 2 23.08 -63.16 -3.28
C PRO A 2 21.97 -62.09 -3.16
N ARG A 3 22.41 -60.83 -3.22
CA ARG A 3 21.66 -59.56 -3.34
C ARG A 3 21.25 -59.30 -4.81
N SER A 4 20.20 -58.51 -5.02
CA SER A 4 20.17 -57.45 -6.05
C SER A 4 19.17 -56.35 -5.69
N TYR A 5 19.55 -55.11 -5.99
CA TYR A 5 18.97 -53.84 -5.58
C TYR A 5 17.80 -53.36 -6.47
N SER A 6 16.92 -52.56 -5.84
CA SER A 6 16.16 -51.36 -6.28
C SER A 6 15.92 -51.07 -7.78
N SER A 7 14.67 -50.69 -8.09
CA SER A 7 14.39 -49.41 -8.75
C SER A 7 12.96 -48.92 -8.46
N ASP A 8 12.89 -47.75 -7.84
CA ASP A 8 11.71 -46.89 -7.66
C ASP A 8 11.08 -46.41 -8.98
N HIS A 9 9.88 -45.84 -8.83
CA HIS A 9 9.16 -44.91 -9.71
C HIS A 9 8.15 -45.48 -10.69
N ASP A 10 6.89 -45.52 -10.24
CA ASP A 10 5.72 -45.20 -11.08
C ASP A 10 4.71 -44.43 -10.22
N ALA A 11 5.02 -43.15 -9.96
CA ALA A 11 4.03 -42.15 -9.58
C ALA A 11 3.87 -41.24 -10.79
N GLU A 12 3.03 -41.64 -11.74
CA GLU A 12 2.56 -40.78 -12.83
C GLU A 12 1.78 -39.59 -12.22
N SER A 13 2.49 -38.50 -11.95
CA SER A 13 1.86 -37.20 -11.76
C SER A 13 1.40 -36.70 -13.12
N GLY A 14 0.12 -36.85 -13.41
CA GLY A 14 -0.54 -36.24 -14.56
C GLY A 14 -0.39 -34.73 -14.49
N TYR A 15 0.57 -34.19 -15.25
CA TYR A 15 0.70 -32.76 -15.47
C TYR A 15 -0.47 -32.31 -16.37
N ALA A 16 -1.53 -31.80 -15.74
CA ALA A 16 -2.44 -30.90 -16.44
C ALA A 16 -1.67 -29.59 -16.69
N SER A 17 -1.19 -29.41 -17.91
CA SER A 17 -0.64 -28.14 -18.40
C SER A 17 -1.75 -27.10 -18.46
N GLY A 18 -2.04 -26.47 -17.33
CA GLY A 18 -2.81 -25.24 -17.30
C GLY A 18 -1.93 -24.11 -17.82
N SER A 19 -2.18 -23.65 -19.05
CA SER A 19 -1.64 -22.38 -19.54
C SER A 19 -2.35 -21.24 -18.80
N SER A 20 -1.89 -20.93 -17.59
CA SER A 20 -2.26 -19.69 -16.92
C SER A 20 -1.29 -18.61 -17.38
N SER A 21 -1.70 -17.79 -18.34
CA SER A 21 -0.98 -16.57 -18.75
C SER A 21 -1.03 -15.47 -17.68
N ALA A 22 -1.22 -15.81 -16.41
CA ALA A 22 -1.08 -14.91 -15.29
C ALA A 22 0.35 -15.10 -14.76
N SER A 23 1.22 -14.12 -15.01
CA SER A 23 2.49 -14.04 -14.32
C SER A 23 2.22 -14.14 -12.82
N LEU A 24 2.88 -15.08 -12.14
CA LEU A 24 2.80 -15.17 -10.68
C LEU A 24 3.25 -13.83 -10.09
N PRO A 25 2.62 -13.33 -9.02
CA PRO A 25 3.09 -12.13 -8.34
C PRO A 25 4.53 -12.36 -7.88
N GLU A 26 5.37 -11.33 -8.02
CA GLU A 26 6.80 -11.40 -7.69
C GLU A 26 7.03 -11.83 -6.22
N VAL A 27 6.09 -11.50 -5.34
CA VAL A 27 6.04 -11.94 -3.95
C VAL A 27 4.66 -12.47 -3.60
N TYR A 28 4.62 -13.62 -2.91
CA TYR A 28 3.39 -14.25 -2.43
C TYR A 28 3.52 -14.70 -0.97
N PHE A 29 2.58 -14.28 -0.13
CA PHE A 29 2.50 -14.73 1.27
C PHE A 29 1.30 -15.66 1.47
N SER A 30 1.57 -16.90 1.87
CA SER A 30 0.52 -17.81 2.34
C SER A 30 -0.05 -17.35 3.69
N ARG A 31 -1.22 -17.86 4.10
CA ARG A 31 -1.78 -17.57 5.43
C ARG A 31 -0.80 -17.90 6.58
N PRO A 32 -0.09 -19.05 6.58
CA PRO A 32 0.97 -19.30 7.56
C PRO A 32 2.11 -18.28 7.52
N HIS A 33 2.53 -17.82 6.34
CA HIS A 33 3.55 -16.77 6.22
C HIS A 33 3.07 -15.48 6.89
N LEU A 34 1.87 -15.00 6.54
CA LEU A 34 1.30 -13.78 7.12
C LEU A 34 1.16 -13.89 8.64
N LYS A 35 0.70 -15.03 9.15
CA LYS A 35 0.60 -15.26 10.60
C LYS A 35 1.96 -15.13 11.28
N PHE A 36 2.99 -15.77 10.72
CA PHE A 36 4.35 -15.71 11.27
C PHE A 36 4.92 -14.29 11.18
N ILE A 37 4.84 -13.65 10.01
CA ILE A 37 5.34 -12.29 9.77
C ILE A 37 4.67 -11.30 10.72
N ASN A 38 3.34 -11.30 10.81
CA ASN A 38 2.63 -10.42 11.73
C ASN A 38 3.01 -10.69 13.20
N GLN A 39 3.23 -11.95 13.58
CA GLN A 39 3.67 -12.28 14.94
C GLN A 39 5.03 -11.66 15.29
N GLN A 40 5.94 -11.56 14.31
CA GLN A 40 7.25 -10.92 14.50
C GLN A 40 7.12 -9.39 14.47
N LEU A 41 6.51 -8.84 13.41
CA LEU A 41 6.49 -7.40 13.15
C LEU A 41 5.64 -6.62 14.16
N GLN A 42 4.62 -7.23 14.77
CA GLN A 42 3.77 -6.53 15.76
C GLN A 42 4.53 -6.02 17.00
N ASN A 43 5.72 -6.55 17.27
CA ASN A 43 6.56 -6.18 18.41
C ASN A 43 7.67 -5.19 18.04
N LEU A 44 7.72 -4.73 16.79
CA LEU A 44 8.76 -3.84 16.29
C LEU A 44 8.27 -2.38 16.25
N GLU A 45 9.23 -1.46 16.34
CA GLU A 45 8.99 -0.04 16.08
C GLU A 45 8.75 0.23 14.59
N PRO A 46 8.01 1.28 14.22
CA PRO A 46 7.67 1.58 12.82
C PRO A 46 8.86 1.63 11.87
N GLN A 47 9.98 2.21 12.30
CA GLN A 47 11.19 2.32 11.48
C GLN A 47 11.78 0.94 11.15
N GLU A 48 11.71 -0.01 12.08
CA GLU A 48 12.17 -1.38 11.85
C GLU A 48 11.22 -2.14 10.92
N ILE A 49 9.90 -1.89 11.03
CA ILE A 49 8.92 -2.42 10.07
C ILE A 49 9.18 -1.85 8.67
N LEU A 50 9.46 -0.55 8.56
CA LEU A 50 9.78 0.09 7.28
C LEU A 50 11.08 -0.47 6.67
N LYS A 51 12.13 -0.70 7.47
CA LYS A 51 13.36 -1.38 7.01
C LYS A 51 13.05 -2.79 6.50
N TRP A 52 12.22 -3.54 7.22
CA TRP A 52 11.78 -4.87 6.75
C TRP A 52 11.06 -4.77 5.40
N CYS A 53 10.18 -3.78 5.20
CA CYS A 53 9.51 -3.57 3.91
C CYS A 53 10.52 -3.33 2.79
N ILE A 54 11.47 -2.42 3.01
CA ILE A 54 12.53 -2.05 2.07
C ILE A 54 13.39 -3.25 1.64
N MET A 55 13.69 -4.15 2.58
CA MET A 55 14.52 -5.32 2.32
C MET A 55 13.76 -6.48 1.67
N THR A 56 12.43 -6.55 1.84
CA THR A 56 11.64 -7.75 1.55
C THR A 56 10.69 -7.57 0.37
N LEU A 57 10.16 -6.37 0.17
CA LEU A 57 9.08 -6.11 -0.76
C LEU A 57 9.61 -5.34 -1.98
N PRO A 58 9.54 -5.93 -3.20
CA PRO A 58 9.86 -5.21 -4.42
C PRO A 58 8.75 -4.22 -4.76
N HIS A 59 9.04 -3.26 -5.64
CA HIS A 59 8.07 -2.29 -6.17
C HIS A 59 7.14 -1.73 -5.08
N LEU A 60 7.76 -1.27 -3.98
CA LEU A 60 7.10 -0.79 -2.78
C LEU A 60 6.79 0.70 -2.90
N PHE A 61 5.52 1.04 -2.76
CA PHE A 61 5.04 2.43 -2.75
C PHE A 61 4.37 2.76 -1.43
N GLN A 62 4.14 4.04 -1.16
CA GLN A 62 3.24 4.46 -0.11
C GLN A 62 2.00 5.14 -0.72
N THR A 63 0.81 4.65 -0.39
CA THR A 63 -0.42 5.39 -0.70
C THR A 63 -0.73 6.37 0.43
N THR A 64 -0.88 7.65 0.11
CA THR A 64 -1.11 8.69 1.12
C THR A 64 -2.14 9.71 0.67
N ALA A 65 -2.98 10.14 1.61
CA ALA A 65 -3.84 11.32 1.49
C ALA A 65 -3.30 12.50 2.34
N PHE A 66 -2.01 12.45 2.71
CA PHE A 66 -1.32 13.44 3.54
C PHE A 66 -1.94 13.68 4.92
N GLY A 67 -2.66 12.71 5.47
CA GLY A 67 -3.01 12.70 6.89
C GLY A 67 -1.77 12.50 7.77
N LEU A 68 -1.85 12.90 9.05
CA LEU A 68 -0.70 12.92 9.97
C LEU A 68 0.11 11.61 10.02
N THR A 69 -0.56 10.45 9.99
CA THR A 69 0.15 9.15 9.99
C THR A 69 0.91 8.91 8.69
N GLY A 70 0.36 9.30 7.55
CA GLY A 70 1.07 9.25 6.28
C GLY A 70 2.27 10.19 6.26
N LEU A 71 2.11 11.40 6.80
CA LEU A 71 3.23 12.36 6.92
C LEU A 71 4.35 11.85 7.83
N ALA A 72 4.00 11.22 8.96
CA ALA A 72 5.00 10.60 9.84
C ALA A 72 5.78 9.50 9.11
N ILE A 73 5.10 8.67 8.29
CA ILE A 73 5.76 7.68 7.45
C ILE A 73 6.67 8.34 6.42
N ASN A 74 6.21 9.38 5.70
CA ASN A 74 7.02 10.11 4.73
C ASN A 74 8.33 10.59 5.36
N ASP A 75 8.23 11.20 6.55
CA ASP A 75 9.38 11.71 7.28
C ASP A 75 10.32 10.59 7.73
N MET A 76 9.78 9.51 8.31
CA MET A 76 10.58 8.33 8.68
C MET A 76 11.32 7.77 7.48
N VAL A 77 10.63 7.54 6.35
CA VAL A 77 11.19 7.03 5.10
C VAL A 77 12.31 7.94 4.60
N SER A 78 12.12 9.26 4.63
CA SER A 78 13.14 10.23 4.19
C SER A 78 14.43 10.19 5.01
N LYS A 79 14.33 9.74 6.27
CA LYS A 79 15.45 9.67 7.23
C LYS A 79 16.07 8.27 7.32
N LEU A 80 15.46 7.25 6.71
CA LEU A 80 15.97 5.88 6.79
C LEU A 80 17.30 5.76 6.04
N ASP A 81 18.34 5.40 6.78
CA ASP A 81 19.60 4.96 6.20
C ASP A 81 19.54 3.45 5.95
N SER A 82 19.60 3.06 4.68
CA SER A 82 19.59 1.67 4.26
C SER A 82 20.64 1.46 3.17
N PRO A 83 21.43 0.37 3.24
CA PRO A 83 22.41 0.05 2.20
C PRO A 83 21.75 -0.19 0.84
N ILE A 84 20.48 -0.58 0.84
CA ILE A 84 19.59 -0.62 -0.31
C ILE A 84 18.68 0.60 -0.17
N LYS A 85 18.81 1.60 -1.02
CA LYS A 85 17.87 2.72 -1.06
C LYS A 85 16.78 2.43 -2.10
N PRO A 86 15.68 1.75 -1.76
CA PRO A 86 14.53 1.83 -2.63
C PRO A 86 13.98 3.26 -2.49
N ASN A 87 13.77 3.92 -3.62
CA ASN A 87 12.90 5.08 -3.64
C ASN A 87 11.49 4.56 -3.36
N ILE A 88 10.98 4.76 -2.14
CA ILE A 88 9.58 4.55 -1.84
C ILE A 88 8.85 5.79 -2.36
N ASP A 89 8.34 5.66 -3.57
CA ASP A 89 7.54 6.70 -4.19
C ASP A 89 6.14 6.75 -3.55
N LEU A 90 5.54 7.94 -3.56
CA LEU A 90 4.22 8.20 -3.01
C LEU A 90 3.17 8.14 -4.12
N ILE A 91 2.03 7.52 -3.82
CA ILE A 91 0.82 7.58 -4.65
C ILE A 91 -0.19 8.44 -3.91
N TYR A 92 -0.60 9.53 -4.55
CA TYR A 92 -1.66 10.43 -4.08
C TYR A 92 -2.85 10.37 -5.03
N LEU A 93 -4.03 10.15 -4.46
CA LEU A 93 -5.29 10.15 -5.21
C LEU A 93 -5.95 11.52 -5.06
N ASP A 94 -5.85 12.34 -6.10
CA ASP A 94 -6.54 13.62 -6.18
C ASP A 94 -7.98 13.37 -6.63
N THR A 95 -8.88 13.29 -5.64
CA THR A 95 -10.32 13.12 -5.87
C THR A 95 -10.98 14.30 -6.60
N LEU A 96 -10.22 15.38 -6.87
CA LEU A 96 -10.67 16.68 -7.36
C LEU A 96 -11.53 17.48 -6.35
N HIS A 97 -11.84 16.88 -5.20
CA HIS A 97 -12.66 17.48 -4.16
C HIS A 97 -11.91 17.59 -2.83
N ALA A 98 -10.57 17.57 -2.87
CA ALA A 98 -9.75 17.79 -1.68
C ALA A 98 -9.85 19.26 -1.23
N PHE A 99 -9.60 19.49 0.06
CA PHE A 99 -9.52 20.85 0.58
C PHE A 99 -8.34 21.60 -0.03
N LYS A 100 -8.46 22.92 -0.17
CA LYS A 100 -7.39 23.78 -0.69
C LYS A 100 -6.08 23.59 0.10
N GLU A 101 -6.22 23.50 1.41
CA GLU A 101 -5.17 23.24 2.38
C GLU A 101 -4.45 21.91 2.12
N THR A 102 -5.14 20.90 1.58
CA THR A 102 -4.52 19.63 1.18
C THR A 102 -3.61 19.82 -0.03
N TYR A 103 -4.03 20.58 -1.04
CA TYR A 103 -3.18 20.89 -2.19
C TYR A 103 -1.93 21.70 -1.80
N GLU A 104 -2.10 22.69 -0.92
CA GLU A 104 -0.99 23.46 -0.35
C GLU A 104 -0.03 22.55 0.45
N LEU A 105 -0.57 21.62 1.24
CA LEU A 105 0.21 20.63 1.97
C LEU A 105 0.98 19.68 1.04
N VAL A 106 0.37 19.21 -0.06
CA VAL A 106 1.07 18.37 -1.06
C VAL A 106 2.28 19.11 -1.60
N GLN A 107 2.14 20.40 -1.93
CA GLN A 107 3.27 21.20 -2.42
C GLN A 107 4.35 21.37 -1.34
N ALA A 108 3.95 21.68 -0.10
CA ALA A 108 4.89 21.80 1.01
C ALA A 108 5.66 20.49 1.27
N VAL A 109 5.02 19.32 1.11
CA VAL A 109 5.67 18.01 1.23
C VAL A 109 6.67 17.79 0.10
N LYS A 110 6.36 18.16 -1.15
CA LYS A 110 7.32 18.09 -2.28
C LYS A 110 8.55 18.93 -2.02
N ASP A 111 8.36 20.15 -1.51
CA ASP A 111 9.46 21.08 -1.23
C ASP A 111 10.31 20.61 -0.04
N ARG A 112 9.68 20.04 1.00
CA ARG A 112 10.35 19.51 2.21
C ARG A 112 11.12 18.22 1.93
N TYR A 113 10.56 17.34 1.10
CA TYR A 113 11.10 15.99 0.83
C TYR A 113 11.33 15.79 -0.67
N PRO A 114 12.31 16.47 -1.28
CA PRO A 114 12.53 16.45 -2.74
C PRO A 114 12.96 15.08 -3.28
N SER A 115 13.38 14.16 -2.42
CA SER A 115 13.71 12.78 -2.78
C SER A 115 12.50 11.85 -2.87
N LEU A 116 11.32 12.29 -2.42
CA LEU A 116 10.08 11.51 -2.50
C LEU A 116 9.30 11.90 -3.77
N THR A 117 9.28 11.03 -4.77
CA THR A 117 8.45 11.25 -5.96
C THR A 117 6.97 11.08 -5.59
N ILE A 118 6.12 12.01 -6.02
CA ILE A 118 4.68 11.93 -5.80
C ILE A 118 3.97 11.71 -7.14
N HIS A 119 3.41 10.52 -7.31
CA HIS A 119 2.55 10.15 -8.43
C HIS A 119 1.10 10.53 -8.09
N THR A 120 0.56 11.51 -8.81
CA THR A 120 -0.82 11.96 -8.62
C THR A 120 -1.74 11.28 -9.63
N TYR A 121 -2.77 10.61 -9.12
CA TYR A 121 -3.83 10.00 -9.92
C TYR A 121 -5.17 10.67 -9.65
N LYS A 122 -5.91 10.94 -10.72
CA LYS A 122 -7.23 11.58 -10.72
C LYS A 122 -8.29 10.63 -11.28
N PRO A 123 -9.60 10.89 -11.08
CA PRO A 123 -10.67 10.20 -11.78
C PRO A 123 -10.40 10.15 -13.29
N GLU A 124 -10.60 8.98 -13.90
CA GLU A 124 -10.29 8.77 -15.31
C GLU A 124 -10.97 9.83 -16.22
N GLY A 125 -10.16 10.54 -17.01
CA GLY A 125 -10.63 11.55 -17.96
C GLY A 125 -11.12 12.85 -17.33
N CYS A 126 -10.78 13.12 -16.06
CA CYS A 126 -11.11 14.37 -15.38
C CYS A 126 -9.85 15.08 -14.88
N GLU A 127 -9.66 16.34 -15.29
CA GLU A 127 -8.57 17.17 -14.77
C GLU A 127 -9.03 18.18 -13.72
N THR A 128 -10.31 18.57 -13.76
CA THR A 128 -10.92 19.55 -12.86
C THR A 128 -12.26 19.08 -12.30
N VAL A 129 -12.76 19.79 -11.28
CA VAL A 129 -14.11 19.56 -10.71
C VAL A 129 -15.19 19.69 -11.80
N GLU A 130 -15.04 20.63 -12.74
CA GLU A 130 -15.97 20.82 -13.85
C GLU A 130 -16.01 19.60 -14.78
N ASP A 131 -14.87 18.97 -15.07
CA ASP A 131 -14.84 17.72 -15.83
C ASP A 131 -15.56 16.60 -15.10
N PHE A 132 -15.31 16.47 -13.79
CA PHE A 132 -15.96 15.46 -12.95
C PHE A 132 -17.47 15.66 -12.93
N ASN A 133 -17.94 16.88 -12.67
CA ASN A 133 -19.36 17.22 -12.63
C ASN A 133 -20.04 17.01 -13.98
N ARG A 134 -19.36 17.31 -15.09
CA ARG A 134 -19.87 17.07 -16.45
C ARG A 134 -20.03 15.57 -16.75
N LYS A 135 -19.11 14.73 -16.26
CA LYS A 135 -19.11 13.28 -16.51
C LYS A 135 -20.03 12.51 -15.58
N HIS A 136 -20.09 12.90 -14.30
CA HIS A 136 -20.72 12.12 -13.23
C HIS A 136 -21.88 12.83 -12.53
N GLY A 137 -22.09 14.12 -12.79
CA GLY A 137 -23.08 14.95 -12.09
C GLY A 137 -22.47 15.69 -10.90
N GLU A 138 -23.12 16.80 -10.52
CA GLU A 138 -22.73 17.57 -9.35
C GLU A 138 -22.99 16.78 -8.06
N LYS A 139 -22.08 16.91 -7.10
CA LYS A 139 -22.23 16.32 -5.75
C LYS A 139 -22.59 14.84 -5.78
N LEU A 140 -21.88 14.07 -6.60
CA LEU A 140 -22.14 12.63 -6.75
C LEU A 140 -22.14 11.88 -5.40
N TRP A 141 -21.34 12.34 -4.43
CA TRP A 141 -21.33 11.79 -3.06
C TRP A 141 -22.66 11.90 -2.31
N GLU A 142 -23.55 12.84 -2.67
CA GLU A 142 -24.90 12.97 -2.08
C GLU A 142 -25.93 12.05 -2.78
N THR A 143 -25.70 11.71 -4.05
CA THR A 143 -26.68 11.00 -4.89
C THR A 143 -26.35 9.52 -5.09
N ASN A 144 -25.06 9.18 -5.11
CA ASN A 144 -24.55 7.81 -5.23
C ASN A 144 -23.13 7.71 -4.63
N GLU A 145 -23.06 7.48 -3.32
CA GLU A 145 -21.81 7.37 -2.55
C GLU A 145 -20.90 6.24 -3.06
N GLU A 146 -21.46 5.07 -3.38
CA GLU A 146 -20.69 3.93 -3.88
C GLU A 146 -20.01 4.24 -5.21
N LEU A 147 -20.73 4.88 -6.13
CA LEU A 147 -20.16 5.28 -7.42
C LEU A 147 -19.09 6.36 -7.22
N TYR A 148 -19.34 7.35 -6.36
CA TYR A 148 -18.35 8.38 -6.04
C TYR A 148 -17.05 7.76 -5.50
N ASP A 149 -17.15 6.87 -4.52
CA ASP A 149 -15.99 6.18 -3.96
C ASP A 149 -15.25 5.36 -5.03
N TYR A 150 -15.98 4.70 -5.92
CA TYR A 150 -15.37 3.94 -7.00
C TYR A 150 -14.59 4.85 -7.96
N VAL A 151 -15.23 5.86 -8.56
CA VAL A 151 -14.61 6.68 -9.61
C VAL A 151 -13.57 7.66 -9.05
N ALA A 152 -13.73 8.11 -7.81
CA ALA A 152 -12.82 9.08 -7.21
C ALA A 152 -11.63 8.44 -6.49
N LYS A 153 -11.74 7.17 -6.06
CA LYS A 153 -10.72 6.53 -5.21
C LYS A 153 -10.34 5.13 -5.67
N VAL A 154 -11.30 4.24 -5.91
CA VAL A 154 -10.99 2.83 -6.21
C VAL A 154 -10.36 2.66 -7.59
N GLU A 155 -10.99 3.19 -8.65
CA GLU A 155 -10.47 3.11 -10.01
C GLU A 155 -9.10 3.80 -10.13
N PRO A 156 -8.90 5.05 -9.65
CA PRO A 156 -7.59 5.69 -9.74
C PRO A 156 -6.50 4.93 -8.98
N ALA A 157 -6.82 4.32 -7.83
CA ALA A 157 -5.89 3.47 -7.09
C ALA A 157 -5.50 2.23 -7.91
N GLN A 158 -6.48 1.49 -8.43
CA GLN A 158 -6.25 0.28 -9.24
C GLN A 158 -5.41 0.58 -10.48
N ARG A 159 -5.72 1.68 -11.19
CA ARG A 159 -4.96 2.13 -12.35
C ARG A 159 -3.53 2.53 -11.97
N SER A 160 -3.35 3.25 -10.87
CA SER A 160 -2.00 3.59 -10.38
C SER A 160 -1.16 2.35 -10.08
N TYR A 161 -1.77 1.32 -9.49
CA TYR A 161 -1.07 0.08 -9.17
C TYR A 161 -0.64 -0.68 -10.43
N ALA A 162 -1.51 -0.71 -11.45
CA ALA A 162 -1.22 -1.34 -12.73
C ALA A 162 -0.13 -0.59 -13.52
N GLU A 163 -0.25 0.74 -13.66
CA GLU A 163 0.69 1.55 -14.45
C GLU A 163 2.09 1.62 -13.83
N LEU A 164 2.17 1.68 -12.50
CA LEU A 164 3.45 1.76 -11.78
C LEU A 164 4.05 0.38 -11.45
N GLY A 165 3.35 -0.71 -11.75
CA GLY A 165 3.79 -2.06 -11.43
C GLY A 165 3.92 -2.31 -9.92
N VAL A 166 2.99 -1.77 -9.13
CA VAL A 166 3.03 -1.83 -7.67
C VAL A 166 2.84 -3.26 -7.19
N ALA A 167 3.77 -3.76 -6.37
CA ALA A 167 3.66 -5.08 -5.75
C ALA A 167 3.28 -5.02 -4.26
N ALA A 168 3.57 -3.90 -3.60
CA ALA A 168 3.19 -3.66 -2.21
C ALA A 168 2.97 -2.17 -1.92
N VAL A 169 2.06 -1.88 -0.97
CA VAL A 169 1.76 -0.52 -0.54
C VAL A 169 1.84 -0.34 0.96
N ILE A 170 2.52 0.72 1.40
CA ILE A 170 2.45 1.22 2.76
C ILE A 170 1.22 2.11 2.90
N THR A 171 0.48 1.97 4.00
CA THR A 171 -0.70 2.79 4.32
C THR A 171 -0.58 3.44 5.71
N GLY A 172 -1.29 4.55 5.89
CA GLY A 172 -1.37 5.27 7.16
C GLY A 172 -2.48 4.78 8.11
N ARG A 173 -2.95 3.53 8.00
CA ARG A 173 -4.01 2.98 8.87
C ARG A 173 -3.45 2.61 10.25
N ARG A 174 -4.25 2.82 11.29
CA ARG A 174 -3.91 2.47 12.69
C ARG A 174 -5.07 1.77 13.39
N ARG A 175 -4.76 0.87 14.34
CA ARG A 175 -5.78 0.21 15.17
C ARG A 175 -6.59 1.21 15.99
N SER A 176 -5.92 2.26 16.48
CA SER A 176 -6.53 3.32 17.29
C SER A 176 -7.60 4.15 16.56
N GLN A 177 -7.79 3.98 15.25
CA GLN A 177 -8.85 4.65 14.49
C GLN A 177 -10.22 3.96 14.66
N GLY A 178 -10.26 2.77 15.27
CA GLY A 178 -11.49 2.06 15.63
C GLY A 178 -12.24 1.42 14.46
N GLY A 179 -13.46 0.97 14.73
CA GLY A 179 -14.31 0.24 13.77
C GLY A 179 -13.68 -1.08 13.32
N LYS A 180 -13.75 -1.36 12.02
CA LYS A 180 -13.11 -2.55 11.40
C LYS A 180 -11.57 -2.58 11.53
N ARG A 181 -10.94 -1.56 12.11
CA ARG A 181 -9.47 -1.45 12.25
C ARG A 181 -8.95 -1.95 13.59
N GLY A 182 -9.81 -2.34 14.55
CA GLY A 182 -9.36 -2.87 15.84
C GLY A 182 -8.42 -4.08 15.72
N ASP A 183 -8.67 -4.92 14.72
CA ASP A 183 -7.90 -6.14 14.41
C ASP A 183 -6.97 -5.96 13.19
N LEU A 184 -6.58 -4.72 12.87
CA LEU A 184 -5.73 -4.40 11.72
C LEU A 184 -4.38 -5.12 11.85
N ASP A 185 -3.98 -5.95 10.89
CA ASP A 185 -2.66 -6.56 10.87
C ASP A 185 -1.55 -5.57 10.42
N ILE A 186 -0.29 -5.87 10.74
CA ILE A 186 0.84 -5.09 10.23
C ILE A 186 0.98 -5.31 8.72
N VAL A 187 0.86 -6.56 8.26
CA VAL A 187 0.88 -6.94 6.85
C VAL A 187 -0.43 -7.64 6.51
N GLU A 188 -1.16 -7.10 5.54
CA GLU A 188 -2.42 -7.62 5.03
C GLU A 188 -2.27 -8.01 3.54
N LEU A 189 -3.12 -8.93 3.08
CA LEU A 189 -3.42 -9.11 1.66
C LEU A 189 -4.86 -8.66 1.44
N ASP A 190 -5.12 -7.83 0.44
CA ASP A 190 -6.49 -7.56 0.01
C ASP A 190 -7.02 -8.65 -0.94
N ASP A 191 -8.30 -8.53 -1.29
CA ASP A 191 -8.99 -9.51 -2.15
C ASP A 191 -8.39 -9.62 -3.56
N ALA A 192 -7.67 -8.59 -4.01
CA ALA A 192 -6.95 -8.58 -5.29
C ALA A 192 -5.51 -9.15 -5.16
N GLY A 193 -5.09 -9.53 -3.96
CA GLY A 193 -3.75 -10.05 -3.67
C GLY A 193 -2.69 -8.98 -3.47
N MET A 194 -3.06 -7.70 -3.32
CA MET A 194 -2.12 -6.62 -3.03
C MET A 194 -1.63 -6.71 -1.59
N ILE A 195 -0.31 -6.66 -1.40
CA ILE A 195 0.32 -6.59 -0.08
C ILE A 195 0.17 -5.17 0.47
N LYS A 196 -0.45 -5.04 1.65
CA LYS A 196 -0.59 -3.77 2.36
C LYS A 196 0.17 -3.83 3.67
N VAL A 197 0.96 -2.79 3.96
CA VAL A 197 1.72 -2.70 5.22
C VAL A 197 1.29 -1.46 6.00
N ASN A 198 1.01 -1.65 7.29
CA ASN A 198 0.57 -0.63 8.23
C ASN A 198 1.64 -0.45 9.33
N PRO A 199 2.78 0.22 9.04
CA PRO A 199 3.92 0.29 9.96
C PRO A 199 3.57 0.99 11.28
N LEU A 200 2.56 1.86 11.28
CA LEU A 200 2.07 2.57 12.47
C LEU A 200 0.80 1.94 13.05
N ALA A 201 0.49 0.65 12.76
CA ALA A 201 -0.74 0.01 13.23
C ALA A 201 -0.92 0.10 14.76
N ASN A 202 0.18 0.01 15.50
CA ASN A 202 0.24 0.06 16.96
C ASN A 202 0.27 1.47 17.56
N TRP A 203 0.53 2.50 16.75
CA TRP A 203 0.61 3.87 17.27
C TRP A 203 -0.77 4.43 17.58
N SER A 204 -0.89 5.02 18.76
CA SER A 204 -1.99 5.90 19.13
C SER A 204 -1.98 7.17 18.29
N PHE A 205 -3.09 7.90 18.28
CA PHE A 205 -3.11 9.23 17.67
C PHE A 205 -2.13 10.19 18.36
N GLN A 206 -1.98 10.08 19.68
CA GLN A 206 -1.06 10.90 20.46
C GLN A 206 0.38 10.71 20.01
N GLN A 207 0.85 9.46 19.86
CA GLN A 207 2.21 9.17 19.38
C GLN A 207 2.48 9.73 17.98
N VAL A 208 1.52 9.62 17.06
CA VAL A 208 1.63 10.24 15.72
C VAL A 208 1.78 11.76 15.85
N ASN A 209 0.94 12.38 16.66
CA ASN A 209 0.94 13.83 16.84
C ASN A 209 2.22 14.34 17.53
N ASP A 210 2.74 13.60 18.50
CA ASP A 210 4.00 13.92 19.17
C ASP A 210 5.17 13.83 18.19
N TYR A 211 5.23 12.77 17.39
CA TYR A 211 6.25 12.63 16.34
C TYR A 211 6.26 13.80 15.36
N ILE A 212 5.08 14.23 14.89
CA ILE A 212 4.93 15.36 13.96
C ILE A 212 5.35 16.69 14.60
N LYS A 213 5.21 16.86 15.92
CA LYS A 213 5.65 18.09 16.61
C LYS A 213 7.15 18.11 16.83
N GLU A 214 7.78 16.95 16.96
CA GLU A 214 9.20 16.80 17.26
C GLU A 214 10.11 16.86 16.02
N ASN A 215 9.56 16.74 14.80
CA ASN A 215 10.30 16.54 13.54
C ASN A 215 9.85 17.50 12.43
#